data_AF-A0A953IMU7-F1
#
_entry.id   AF-A0A953IMU7-F1
#
_cell.length_a   1.000
_cell.length_b   1.000
_cell.length_c   1.000
_cell.angle_alpha   90.00
_cell.angle_beta   90.00
_cell.angle_gamma   90.00
#
_symmetry.space_group_name_H-M   'P 1'
#
loop_
_entity.id
_entity.type
_entity.pdbx_description
1 polymer ?
#
loop_
_entity_poly.entity_id
_entity_poly.type
_entity_poly.pdbx_seq_one_letter_code
_entity_poly.pdbx_strand_id
1 'polypeptide(L)'
;MSLRRRLSILVAFALLPPLLLTLYNTVRWQLVLEREARAEVLAVARLVSAELAQVVEGARQLMVAMSKHPAVPDREAECAAYFKSVIAGIPLYRQAAVIDPDAVFHCSTIP
;
A
#
# COMPACT_ATOMS: atom_id res chain seq x y z
N MET A 1 -27.67 -60.33 -22.19
CA MET A 1 -27.48 -58.92 -21.77
C MET A 1 -28.84 -58.32 -21.43
N SER A 2 -29.16 -58.17 -20.14
CA SER A 2 -30.51 -57.78 -19.69
C SER A 2 -30.80 -56.31 -19.96
N LEU A 3 -32.06 -55.97 -20.28
CA LEU A 3 -32.53 -54.60 -20.51
C LEU A 3 -32.08 -53.62 -19.40
N ARG A 4 -32.01 -54.12 -18.16
CA ARG A 4 -31.52 -53.37 -17.00
C ARG A 4 -30.15 -52.74 -17.24
N ARG A 5 -29.22 -53.47 -17.87
CA ARG A 5 -27.85 -52.97 -18.13
C ARG A 5 -27.82 -51.85 -19.17
N ARG A 6 -28.67 -51.93 -20.20
CA ARG A 6 -28.82 -50.85 -21.20
C ARG A 6 -29.42 -49.59 -20.60
N LEU A 7 -30.44 -49.74 -19.76
CA LEU A 7 -31.06 -48.63 -19.04
C LEU A 7 -30.08 -47.92 -18.10
N SER A 8 -29.28 -48.67 -17.34
CA SER A 8 -28.25 -48.09 -16.45
C SER A 8 -27.20 -47.27 -17.22
N ILE A 9 -26.75 -47.74 -18.38
CA ILE A 9 -25.76 -47.03 -19.21
C ILE A 9 -26.34 -45.72 -19.76
N LEU A 10 -27.59 -45.75 -20.22
CA LEU A 10 -28.30 -44.56 -20.72
C LEU A 10 -28.48 -43.50 -19.64
N VAL A 11 -28.86 -43.92 -18.43
CA VAL A 11 -29.00 -43.02 -17.28
C VAL A 11 -27.65 -42.42 -16.88
N ALA A 12 -26.59 -43.22 -16.85
CA ALA A 12 -25.24 -42.73 -16.57
C ALA A 12 -24.76 -41.69 -17.60
N PHE A 13 -25.02 -41.93 -18.89
CA PHE A 13 -24.68 -40.98 -19.96
C PHE A 13 -25.51 -39.70 -19.93
N ALA A 14 -26.77 -39.78 -19.49
CA ALA A 14 -27.64 -38.61 -19.34
C ALA A 14 -27.24 -37.73 -18.14
N LEU A 15 -26.75 -38.34 -17.06
CA LEU A 15 -26.35 -37.64 -15.82
C LEU A 15 -24.91 -37.10 -15.85
N LEU A 16 -24.02 -37.72 -16.64
CA LEU A 16 -22.63 -37.30 -16.80
C LEU A 16 -22.44 -35.83 -17.20
N PRO A 17 -23.06 -35.32 -18.29
CA PRO A 17 -22.87 -33.94 -18.74
C PRO A 17 -23.29 -32.87 -17.71
N PRO A 18 -24.47 -32.94 -17.05
CA PRO A 18 -24.84 -31.95 -16.05
C PRO A 18 -23.95 -32.01 -14.79
N LEU A 19 -23.44 -33.19 -14.41
CA LEU A 19 -22.47 -33.34 -13.32
C LEU A 19 -21.11 -32.74 -13.67
N LEU A 20 -20.62 -32.98 -14.89
CA LEU A 20 -19.38 -32.38 -15.39
C LEU A 20 -19.48 -30.85 -15.45
N LEU A 21 -20.62 -30.32 -15.90
CA LEU A 21 -20.84 -28.87 -16.00
C LEU A 21 -20.91 -28.19 -14.62
N THR A 22 -21.59 -28.81 -13.66
CA THR A 22 -21.68 -28.29 -12.28
C THR A 22 -20.34 -28.37 -11.54
N LEU A 23 -19.57 -29.44 -11.73
CA LEU A 23 -18.22 -29.56 -11.18
C LEU A 23 -17.24 -28.55 -11.80
N TYR A 24 -17.31 -28.36 -13.13
CA TYR A 24 -16.48 -27.38 -13.83
C TYR A 24 -16.79 -25.95 -13.36
N ASN A 25 -18.08 -25.62 -13.20
CA ASN A 25 -18.49 -24.31 -12.72
C ASN A 25 -18.07 -24.08 -11.25
N THR A 26 -18.30 -25.03 -10.35
CA THR A 26 -17.97 -24.88 -8.92
C THR A 26 -16.47 -24.67 -8.67
N VAL A 27 -15.60 -25.33 -9.42
CA VAL A 27 -14.13 -25.11 -9.36
C VAL A 27 -13.74 -23.74 -9.91
N ARG A 28 -14.43 -23.26 -10.95
CA ARG A 28 -14.18 -21.94 -11.54
C ARG A 28 -14.68 -20.78 -10.67
N TRP A 29 -15.74 -21.00 -9.88
CA TRP A 29 -16.29 -19.98 -8.99
C TRP A 29 -15.29 -19.55 -7.90
N GLN A 30 -14.51 -20.47 -7.32
CA GLN A 30 -13.53 -20.10 -6.29
C GLN A 30 -12.37 -19.23 -6.85
N LEU A 31 -11.92 -19.51 -8.07
CA LEU A 31 -10.79 -18.79 -8.68
C LEU A 31 -11.15 -17.39 -9.19
N VAL A 32 -12.40 -17.15 -9.59
CA VAL A 32 -12.84 -15.82 -10.07
C VAL A 32 -13.16 -14.91 -8.89
N LEU A 33 -13.83 -15.43 -7.85
CA LEU A 33 -14.12 -14.68 -6.62
C LEU A 33 -12.84 -14.27 -5.86
N GLU A 34 -11.81 -15.12 -5.82
CA GLU A 34 -10.51 -14.73 -5.24
C GLU A 34 -9.77 -13.67 -6.07
N ARG A 35 -9.87 -13.71 -7.40
CA ARG A 35 -9.18 -12.75 -8.28
C ARG A 35 -9.83 -11.37 -8.23
N GLU A 36 -11.16 -11.31 -8.20
CA GLU A 36 -11.90 -10.06 -8.09
C GLU A 36 -11.77 -9.45 -6.68
N ALA A 37 -11.89 -10.25 -5.61
CA ALA A 37 -11.69 -9.76 -4.25
C ALA A 37 -10.25 -9.26 -4.00
N ARG A 38 -9.24 -9.92 -4.59
CA ARG A 38 -7.85 -9.44 -4.51
C ARG A 38 -7.60 -8.22 -5.38
N ALA A 39 -8.26 -8.09 -6.54
CA ALA A 39 -8.08 -6.93 -7.41
C ALA A 39 -8.61 -5.64 -6.77
N GLU A 40 -9.72 -5.71 -6.04
CA GLU A 40 -10.30 -4.56 -5.34
C GLU A 40 -9.42 -4.12 -4.15
N VAL A 41 -8.93 -5.06 -3.35
CA VAL A 41 -7.99 -4.78 -2.24
C VAL A 41 -6.64 -4.25 -2.77
N LEU A 42 -6.13 -4.79 -3.89
CA LEU A 42 -4.90 -4.31 -4.52
C LEU A 42 -5.06 -2.91 -5.13
N ALA A 43 -6.25 -2.57 -5.64
CA ALA A 43 -6.52 -1.23 -6.16
C ALA A 43 -6.51 -0.19 -5.04
N VAL A 44 -7.14 -0.48 -3.90
CA VAL A 44 -7.10 0.38 -2.71
C VAL A 44 -5.69 0.51 -2.16
N ALA A 45 -4.95 -0.61 -2.04
CA ALA A 45 -3.57 -0.58 -1.57
C ALA A 45 -2.66 0.24 -2.50
N ARG A 46 -2.85 0.18 -3.82
CA ARG A 46 -2.11 0.99 -4.79
C ARG A 46 -2.45 2.47 -4.67
N LEU A 47 -3.72 2.82 -4.47
CA LEU A 47 -4.14 4.21 -4.27
C LEU A 47 -3.48 4.80 -3.01
N VAL A 48 -3.54 4.07 -1.90
CA VAL A 48 -2.90 4.45 -0.63
C VAL A 48 -1.38 4.57 -0.81
N SER A 49 -0.75 3.64 -1.54
CA SER A 49 0.69 3.70 -1.80
C SER A 49 1.09 4.94 -2.60
N ALA A 50 0.27 5.37 -3.56
CA ALA A 50 0.52 6.57 -4.34
C ALA A 50 0.39 7.84 -3.47
N GLU A 51 -0.61 7.88 -2.59
CA GLU A 51 -0.79 8.98 -1.63
C GLU A 51 0.37 9.06 -0.64
N LEU A 52 0.81 7.93 -0.07
CA LEU A 52 2.00 7.88 0.79
C LEU A 52 3.26 8.33 0.05
N ALA A 53 3.45 7.91 -1.21
CA ALA A 53 4.60 8.35 -2.01
C ALA A 53 4.61 9.86 -2.20
N GLN A 54 3.44 10.48 -2.40
CA GLN A 54 3.31 11.93 -2.50
C GLN A 54 3.63 12.63 -1.18
N VAL A 55 3.19 12.09 -0.04
CA VAL A 55 3.53 12.62 1.29
C VAL A 55 5.05 12.55 1.54
N VAL A 56 5.68 11.43 1.21
CA VAL A 56 7.13 11.23 1.36
C VAL A 56 7.92 12.19 0.46
N GLU A 57 7.51 12.36 -0.79
CA GLU A 57 8.20 13.29 -1.70
C GLU A 57 8.01 14.75 -1.25
N GLY A 58 6.84 15.12 -0.74
CA GLY A 58 6.61 16.43 -0.13
C GLY A 58 7.52 16.68 1.08
N ALA A 59 7.71 15.68 1.94
CA ALA A 59 8.67 15.75 3.04
C ALA A 59 10.12 15.88 2.54
N ARG A 60 10.49 15.14 1.49
CA ARG A 60 11.83 15.24 0.87
C ARG A 60 12.10 16.63 0.34
N GLN A 61 11.15 17.21 -0.39
CA GLN A 61 11.29 18.56 -0.94
C GLN A 61 11.39 19.62 0.16
N LEU A 62 10.60 19.49 1.22
CA LEU A 62 10.65 20.38 2.38
C LEU A 62 12.02 20.28 3.08
N MET A 63 12.51 19.07 3.36
CA MET A 63 13.83 18.86 3.97
C MET A 63 14.95 19.44 3.10
N VAL A 64 14.90 19.25 1.78
CA VAL A 64 15.88 19.85 0.85
C VAL A 64 15.83 21.38 0.91
N ALA A 65 14.63 21.99 0.92
CA ALA A 65 14.50 23.43 1.03
C ALA A 65 15.07 23.94 2.37
N MET A 66 14.75 23.27 3.48
CA MET A 66 15.22 23.61 4.81
C MET A 66 16.74 23.47 4.95
N SER A 67 17.34 22.46 4.32
CA SER A 67 18.78 22.24 4.33
C SER A 67 19.59 23.34 3.64
N LYS A 68 18.97 24.13 2.76
CA LYS A 68 19.63 25.24 2.05
C LYS A 68 19.69 26.52 2.88
N HIS A 69 19.12 26.53 4.09
CA HIS A 69 19.14 27.70 4.95
C HIS A 69 20.58 27.97 5.45
N PRO A 70 21.08 29.22 5.41
CA PRO A 70 22.47 29.54 5.75
C PRO A 70 22.86 29.30 7.22
N ALA A 71 21.87 29.09 8.10
CA ALA A 71 22.08 28.72 9.49
C ALA A 71 22.31 27.21 9.70
N VAL A 72 22.10 26.37 8.68
CA VAL A 72 22.29 24.92 8.75
C VAL A 72 23.70 24.57 8.28
N PRO A 73 24.48 23.75 9.01
CA PRO A 73 24.21 23.18 10.33
C PRO A 73 24.69 24.06 11.51
N ASP A 74 25.57 25.03 11.27
CA ASP A 74 26.45 25.59 12.31
C ASP A 74 25.80 26.60 13.28
N ARG A 75 24.59 27.09 12.99
CA ARG A 75 23.90 28.09 13.83
C ARG A 75 22.61 27.51 14.42
N GLU A 76 22.77 26.70 15.47
CA GLU A 76 21.70 25.96 16.14
C GLU A 76 20.46 26.82 16.44
N ALA A 77 20.61 27.97 17.11
CA ALA A 77 19.49 28.80 17.54
C ALA A 77 18.71 29.42 16.35
N GLU A 78 19.42 29.92 15.33
CA GLU A 78 18.81 30.48 14.11
C GLU A 78 18.15 29.38 13.29
N CYS A 79 18.80 28.22 13.17
CA CYS A 79 18.25 27.06 12.49
C CYS A 79 16.98 26.55 13.19
N ALA A 80 17.00 26.38 14.51
CA ALA A 80 15.86 25.89 15.28
C ALA A 80 14.66 26.84 15.19
N ALA A 81 14.91 28.15 15.25
CA ALA A 81 13.88 29.17 15.05
C ALA A 81 13.28 29.11 13.64
N TYR A 82 14.12 28.99 12.61
CA TYR A 82 13.68 28.83 11.23
C TYR A 82 12.84 27.55 11.07
N PHE A 83 13.32 26.40 11.55
CA PHE A 83 12.60 25.13 11.43
C PHE A 83 11.27 25.18 12.15
N LYS A 84 11.22 25.76 13.35
CA LYS A 84 9.99 25.96 14.12
C LYS A 84 9.00 26.83 13.36
N SER A 85 9.45 27.88 12.68
CA SER A 85 8.60 28.75 11.86
C SER A 85 8.03 28.02 10.64
N VAL A 86 8.82 27.15 9.99
CA VAL A 86 8.40 26.39 8.81
C VAL A 86 7.33 25.34 9.19
N ILE A 87 7.57 24.55 10.24
CA ILE A 87 6.63 23.49 10.62
C ILE A 87 5.38 24.01 11.33
N ALA A 88 5.39 25.23 11.89
CA ALA A 88 4.23 25.83 12.52
C ALA A 88 3.02 25.97 11.57
N GLY A 89 3.27 26.13 10.27
CA GLY A 89 2.22 26.19 9.25
C GLY A 89 1.74 24.83 8.74
N ILE A 90 2.36 23.73 9.18
CA ILE A 90 2.14 22.40 8.60
C ILE A 90 1.87 21.38 9.72
N PRO A 91 0.58 21.12 10.06
CA PRO A 91 0.21 20.28 11.21
C PRO A 91 0.63 18.81 11.10
N LEU A 92 1.07 18.36 9.92
CA LEU A 92 1.64 17.03 9.71
C LEU A 92 2.99 16.84 10.43
N TYR A 93 3.76 17.92 10.62
CA TYR A 93 5.09 17.84 11.21
C TYR A 93 5.08 18.23 12.68
N ARG A 94 5.56 17.32 13.54
CA ARG A 94 5.70 17.57 14.99
C ARG A 94 7.05 18.14 15.39
N GLN A 95 8.10 17.73 14.68
CA GLN A 95 9.48 18.12 14.97
C GLN A 95 10.31 18.12 13.69
N ALA A 96 11.38 18.92 13.68
CA ALA A 96 12.40 18.89 12.66
C ALA A 96 13.78 19.03 13.32
N ALA A 97 14.75 18.28 12.82
CA ALA A 97 16.12 18.32 13.31
C ALA A 97 17.11 18.02 12.20
N VAL A 98 18.34 18.49 12.37
CA VAL A 98 19.50 18.13 11.53
C VAL A 98 20.42 17.26 12.36
N ILE A 99 20.68 16.06 11.84
CA ILE A 99 21.50 15.04 12.49
C ILE A 99 22.61 14.65 11.53
N ASP A 100 23.83 14.64 12.02
CA ASP A 100 25.00 14.16 11.29
C ASP A 100 24.97 12.63 11.13
N PRO A 101 25.60 12.04 10.09
CA PRO A 101 25.97 10.62 10.06
C PRO A 101 26.54 10.06 11.38
N ASP A 102 27.28 10.87 12.14
CA ASP A 102 27.85 10.51 13.44
C ASP A 102 26.85 10.59 14.62
N ALA A 103 25.55 10.74 14.33
CA ALA A 103 24.44 10.88 15.28
C ALA A 103 24.52 12.13 16.18
N VAL A 104 25.25 13.16 15.75
CA VAL A 104 25.32 14.45 16.43
C VAL A 104 24.17 15.35 15.98
N PHE A 105 23.44 15.92 16.94
CA PHE A 105 22.38 16.89 16.66
C PHE A 105 22.99 18.27 16.48
N HIS A 106 22.72 18.90 15.34
CA HIS A 106 23.18 20.26 15.02
C HIS A 106 22.09 21.31 15.28
N CYS A 107 20.84 20.91 15.11
CA CYS A 107 19.68 21.79 15.21
C CYS A 107 18.43 20.96 15.47
N SER A 108 17.58 21.39 16.38
CA SER A 108 16.33 20.72 16.73
C SER A 108 15.26 21.72 17.12
N THR A 109 14.01 21.48 16.71
CA THR A 109 12.85 22.28 17.14
C THR A 109 12.39 21.96 18.56
N ILE A 110 12.87 20.85 19.12
CA ILE A 110 12.65 20.43 20.50
C ILE A 110 13.97 20.54 21.28
N PRO A 111 13.92 20.97 22.55
CA PRO A 111 15.10 21.09 23.41
C PRO A 111 15.72 19.73 23.76
#